data_AF-A0A0U5JUP2-F1
#
_entry.id   AF-A0A0U5JUP2-F1
#
_cell.length_a   1.000
_cell.length_b   1.000
_cell.length_c   1.000
_cell.angle_alpha   90.00
_cell.angle_beta   90.00
_cell.angle_gamma   90.00
#
_symmetry.space_group_name_H-M   'P 1'
#
loop_
_entity.id
_entity.type
_entity.pdbx_description
1 polymer ?
#
loop_
_entity_poly.entity_id
_entity_poly.type
_entity_poly.pdbx_seq_one_letter_code
_entity_poly.pdbx_strand_id
1 'polypeptide(L)' 'MKNKELAEARQKMNLTQSQVADKLGIRASSYQRFESGLRIPRVSMAIQLARILNSSVEHLFQSSTSEMDKKDD' A
#
# COMPACT_ATOMS: atom_id res chain seq x y z
N MET A 1 -9.59 5.70 -3.98
CA MET A 1 -8.82 5.19 -5.13
C MET A 1 -8.01 3.98 -4.70
N LYS A 2 -7.85 2.97 -5.56
CA LYS A 2 -7.06 1.76 -5.28
C LYS A 2 -5.56 2.08 -5.23
N ASN A 3 -4.83 1.55 -4.25
CA ASN A 3 -3.37 1.59 -4.22
C ASN A 3 -2.81 0.51 -5.16
N LYS A 4 -2.54 0.90 -6.41
CA LYS A 4 -2.06 0.00 -7.47
C LYS A 4 -0.64 -0.49 -7.19
N GLU A 5 0.24 0.41 -6.77
CA GLU A 5 1.65 0.09 -6.46
C GLU A 5 1.78 -1.01 -5.41
N LEU A 6 0.95 -0.95 -4.35
CA LEU A 6 0.93 -1.97 -3.31
C LEU A 6 0.51 -3.34 -3.84
N ALA A 7 -0.52 -3.38 -4.70
CA ALA A 7 -0.99 -4.62 -5.30
C ALA A 7 0.03 -5.21 -6.29
N GLU A 8 0.67 -4.36 -7.10
CA GLU A 8 1.70 -4.78 -8.06
C GLU A 8 2.96 -5.29 -7.37
N ALA A 9 3.43 -4.60 -6.33
CA ALA A 9 4.57 -5.05 -5.53
C ALA A 9 4.30 -6.40 -4.88
N ARG A 10 3.09 -6.63 -4.34
CA ARG A 10 2.68 -7.95 -3.85
C ARG A 10 2.72 -9.02 -4.94
N GLN A 11 2.18 -8.73 -6.12
CA GLN A 11 2.16 -9.69 -7.23
C GLN A 11 3.56 -10.02 -7.73
N LYS A 12 4.48 -9.05 -7.79
CA LYS A 12 5.91 -9.28 -8.12
C LYS A 12 6.59 -10.24 -7.15
N MET A 13 6.16 -10.24 -5.89
CA MET A 13 6.65 -11.17 -4.86
C MET A 13 5.94 -12.53 -4.87
N ASN A 14 4.99 -12.77 -5.79
CA ASN A 14 4.16 -13.97 -5.85
C ASN A 14 3.40 -14.26 -4.54
N LEU A 15 3.01 -13.22 -3.80
CA LEU A 15 2.27 -13.36 -2.54
C LEU A 15 0.77 -13.11 -2.73
N THR A 16 -0.07 -13.82 -1.98
CA THR A 16 -1.50 -13.51 -1.85
C THR A 16 -1.73 -12.42 -0.81
N GLN A 17 -2.92 -11.80 -0.82
CA GLN A 17 -3.28 -10.79 0.20
C GLN A 17 -3.21 -11.37 1.62
N SER A 18 -3.65 -12.61 1.82
CA SER A 18 -3.57 -13.29 3.12
C SER A 18 -2.12 -13.52 3.54
N GLN A 19 -1.24 -13.96 2.64
CA GLN A 19 0.18 -14.17 2.98
C GLN A 19 0.90 -12.89 3.42
N VAL A 20 0.59 -11.74 2.80
CA VAL A 20 1.14 -10.45 3.26
C VAL A 20 0.56 -10.06 4.62
N ALA A 21 -0.75 -10.26 4.80
CA ALA A 21 -1.41 -9.99 6.07
C ALA A 21 -0.85 -10.84 7.23
N ASP A 22 -0.58 -12.13 6.97
CA ASP A 22 0.02 -13.05 7.94
C ASP A 22 1.44 -12.60 8.33
N LYS A 23 2.26 -12.18 7.34
CA LYS A 23 3.59 -11.61 7.58
C LYS A 23 3.57 -10.30 8.39
N LEU A 24 2.47 -9.56 8.33
CA LEU A 24 2.23 -8.33 9.11
C LEU A 24 1.56 -8.58 10.47
N GLY A 25 1.10 -9.80 10.74
CA GLY A 25 0.31 -10.11 11.93
C GLY A 25 -1.06 -9.42 11.97
N ILE A 26 -1.70 -9.24 10.81
CA ILE A 26 -3.02 -8.60 10.70
C ILE A 26 -4.03 -9.49 9.96
N ARG A 27 -5.31 -9.13 10.05
CA ARG A 27 -6.36 -9.79 9.28
C ARG A 27 -6.22 -9.46 7.78
N ALA A 28 -6.48 -10.43 6.91
CA ALA A 28 -6.50 -10.23 5.45
C ALA A 28 -7.40 -9.06 5.01
N SER A 29 -8.56 -8.88 5.66
CA SER A 29 -9.47 -7.75 5.41
C SER A 29 -8.85 -6.38 5.73
N SER A 30 -7.91 -6.31 6.68
CA SER A 30 -7.16 -5.08 6.96
C SER A 30 -6.18 -4.77 5.83
N TYR A 31 -5.47 -5.78 5.33
CA TYR A 31 -4.57 -5.63 4.19
C TYR A 31 -5.33 -5.28 2.89
N GLN A 32 -6.48 -5.91 2.64
CA GLN A 32 -7.35 -5.57 1.52
C GLN A 32 -7.76 -4.08 1.52
N ARG A 33 -8.04 -3.51 2.71
CA ARG A 33 -8.34 -2.08 2.86
C ARG A 33 -7.16 -1.16 2.53
N PHE A 34 -5.92 -1.65 2.70
CA PHE A 34 -4.73 -0.92 2.25
C PHE A 34 -4.64 -0.91 0.73
N GLU A 35 -4.80 -2.06 0.07
CA GLU A 35 -4.79 -2.13 -1.40
C GLU A 35 -5.97 -1.37 -2.04
N SER A 36 -7.13 -1.33 -1.39
CA SER A 36 -8.28 -0.55 -1.90
C SER A 36 -8.18 0.95 -1.62
N GLY A 37 -7.19 1.39 -0.84
CA GLY A 37 -7.01 2.78 -0.41
C GLY A 37 -8.07 3.25 0.59
N LEU A 38 -8.89 2.34 1.14
CA LEU A 38 -9.87 2.66 2.20
C LEU A 38 -9.21 2.93 3.55
N ARG A 39 -7.97 2.48 3.74
CA ARG A 39 -7.22 2.68 4.97
C ARG A 39 -5.74 2.90 4.67
N ILE A 40 -5.14 3.86 5.34
CA ILE A 40 -3.69 4.07 5.33
C ILE A 40 -3.09 3.27 6.50
N PRO A 41 -2.07 2.43 6.27
CA PRO A 41 -1.36 1.75 7.36
C PRO A 41 -0.61 2.77 8.23
N ARG A 42 -0.40 2.44 9.50
CA ARG A 42 0.48 3.26 10.35
C ARG A 42 1.92 3.17 9.82
N VAL A 43 2.73 4.18 10.11
CA VAL A 43 4.12 4.29 9.64
C VAL A 43 4.92 3.00 9.87
N SER A 44 4.82 2.39 11.05
CA SER A 44 5.49 1.12 11.35
C SER A 44 5.10 -0.03 10.41
N MET A 45 3.81 -0.13 10.06
CA MET A 45 3.30 -1.13 9.14
C MET A 45 3.69 -0.83 7.69
N ALA A 46 3.72 0.45 7.31
CA ALA A 46 4.18 0.88 5.98
C ALA A 46 5.66 0.49 5.75
N ILE A 47 6.51 0.71 6.76
CA ILE A 47 7.93 0.28 6.73
C ILE A 47 8.04 -1.24 6.63
N GLN A 48 7.23 -2.00 7.38
CA GLN A 48 7.24 -3.46 7.29
C GLN A 48 6.77 -3.95 5.92
N LEU A 49 5.73 -3.33 5.35
CA LEU A 49 5.25 -3.62 3.99
C LEU A 49 6.34 -3.41 2.95
N ALA A 50 7.05 -2.30 3.01
CA ALA A 50 8.18 -2.01 2.12
C ALA A 50 9.23 -3.14 2.15
N ARG A 51 9.58 -3.63 3.35
CA ARG A 51 10.51 -4.75 3.52
C ARG A 51 9.97 -6.08 3.00
N ILE A 52 8.73 -6.42 3.32
CA ILE A 52 8.08 -7.66 2.87
C ILE A 52 7.98 -7.71 1.34
N LEU A 53 7.71 -6.55 0.73
CA LEU A 53 7.47 -6.42 -0.70
C LEU A 53 8.72 -6.04 -1.51
N ASN A 54 9.90 -6.02 -0.86
CA ASN A 54 11.16 -5.61 -1.46
C ASN A 54 11.06 -4.28 -2.24
N SER A 55 10.50 -3.26 -1.58
CA SER A 55 10.20 -1.95 -2.14
C SER A 55 10.48 -0.83 -1.12
N SER A 56 10.15 0.42 -1.46
CA SER A 56 10.22 1.57 -0.55
C SER A 56 8.83 2.06 -0.15
N VAL A 57 8.73 2.78 0.98
CA VAL A 57 7.46 3.33 1.44
C VAL A 57 6.92 4.36 0.43
N GLU A 58 7.80 5.16 -0.14
CA GLU A 58 7.50 6.20 -1.13
C GLU A 58 6.92 5.61 -2.41
N HIS A 59 7.45 4.47 -2.86
CA HIS A 59 6.91 3.78 -4.03
C HIS A 59 5.52 3.18 -3.74
N LEU A 60 5.37 2.52 -2.57
CA LEU A 60 4.12 1.85 -2.20
C LEU A 60 3.00 2.82 -1.81
N PHE A 61 3.32 4.03 -1.36
CA PHE A 61 2.37 5.01 -0.85
C PHE A 61 2.69 6.38 -1.44
N GLN A 62 2.39 6.55 -2.73
CA GLN A 62 2.44 7.86 -3.36
C GLN A 62 1.33 8.74 -2.80
N SER A 63 1.69 9.87 -2.20
CA SER A 63 0.71 10.92 -1.93
C SER A 63 0.21 11.44 -3.27
N SER A 64 -1.09 11.48 -3.47
CA SER A 64 -1.69 12.32 -4.51
C SER A 64 -1.49 13.79 -4.12
N THR A 65 -0.26 14.28 -4.11
CA THR A 65 0.09 15.70 -4.03
C THR A 65 0.00 16.36 -5.40
N SER A 66 -0.90 15.86 -6.26
CA SER A 66 -1.14 16.39 -7.60
C SER A 66 -2.64 16.59 -7.86
N GLU A 67 -3.36 17.21 -6.93
CA GLU A 67 -4.69 17.81 -7.20
C GLU A 67 -4.93 19.06 -6.34
N MET A 68 -4.00 20.03 -6.34
CA MET A 68 -4.25 21.43 -5.97
C MET A 68 -3.16 22.30 -6.63
N ASP A 69 -3.31 22.67 -7.91
CA ASP A 69 -2.66 23.85 -8.55
C ASP A 69 -3.07 24.06 -10.03
N LYS A 70 -4.33 23.82 -10.37
CA LYS A 70 -4.97 24.49 -11.52
C LYS A 70 -6.33 24.99 -11.08
N LYS A 71 -6.30 26.10 -10.34
CA LYS A 71 -7.45 26.98 -10.16
C LYS A 71 -7.51 27.85 -11.41
N ASP A 72 -8.73 28.04 -11.88
CA ASP A 72 -9.14 28.71 -13.10
C ASP A 72 -8.42 30.04 -13.35
N ASP A 73 -7.92 30.22 -14.58
CA ASP A 73 -7.79 31.49 -15.31
C ASP A 73 -8.06 31.22 -16.80
#